data_AF-A0A2J6NLX6-F1
#
_entry.id   AF-A0A2J6NLX6-F1
#
_cell.length_a   1.000
_cell.length_b   1.000
_cell.length_c   1.000
_cell.angle_alpha   90.00
_cell.angle_beta   90.00
_cell.angle_gamma   90.00
#
_symmetry.space_group_name_H-M   'P 1'
#
loop_
_entity.id
_entity.type
_entity.pdbx_description
1 polymer ?
#
loop_
_entity_poly.entity_id
_entity_poly.type
_entity_poly.pdbx_seq_one_letter_code
_entity_poly.pdbx_strand_id
1 'polypeptide(L)'
;MVMGMLKSTVPAPQTSHLVPITIDMGRGATTIDDYVWIECRNEGGRLANRNVQQAVAAQRSLMVCLDEGDQRLAPLDFAETIINQLAGALDGVTAAELDRLMIVYWPQWSRGCWLPADSQRIRVAHRQIRDILATLYDRELARRVTIVYAGPVLDTARAVVMNDINVDGIMKNPFGNQHTENEVRK
;
A
#
# COMPACT_ATOMS: atom_id res chain seq x y z
N MET A 1 2.35 -58.66 25.95
CA MET A 1 1.60 -57.80 25.01
C MET A 1 2.23 -56.42 25.09
N VAL A 2 2.76 -55.91 23.98
CA VAL A 2 3.73 -54.80 23.91
C VAL A 2 3.01 -53.45 23.92
N MET A 3 3.38 -52.56 24.84
CA MET A 3 2.88 -51.18 24.90
C MET A 3 3.74 -50.30 23.97
N GLY A 4 3.26 -50.05 22.76
CA GLY A 4 3.93 -49.16 21.79
C GLY A 4 3.71 -47.70 22.14
N MET A 5 4.77 -46.97 22.47
CA MET A 5 4.75 -45.51 22.62
C MET A 5 4.66 -44.85 21.24
N LEU A 6 3.51 -44.25 20.92
CA LEU A 6 3.35 -43.33 19.80
C LEU A 6 4.09 -42.03 20.12
N LYS A 7 5.29 -41.85 19.57
CA LYS A 7 5.96 -40.55 19.54
C LYS A 7 5.22 -39.66 18.56
N SER A 8 4.45 -38.71 19.08
CA SER A 8 3.93 -37.59 18.30
C SER A 8 5.12 -36.72 17.87
N THR A 9 5.56 -36.86 16.63
CA THR A 9 6.46 -35.89 15.99
C THR A 9 5.60 -34.73 15.49
N VAL A 10 5.50 -33.69 16.31
CA VAL A 10 5.06 -32.38 15.84
C VAL A 10 6.08 -31.93 14.78
N PRO A 11 5.70 -31.72 13.51
CA PRO A 11 6.63 -31.22 12.53
C PRO A 11 7.12 -29.84 12.96
N ALA A 12 8.42 -29.58 12.81
CA ALA A 12 9.01 -28.26 13.05
C ALA A 12 8.22 -27.20 12.27
N PRO A 13 8.04 -25.98 12.82
CA PRO A 13 7.35 -24.91 12.12
C PRO A 13 8.04 -24.70 10.77
N GLN A 14 7.32 -25.00 9.69
CA GLN A 14 7.81 -24.71 8.36
C GLN A 14 7.92 -23.19 8.27
N THR A 15 9.13 -22.68 8.20
CA THR A 15 9.38 -21.29 7.82
C THR A 15 8.77 -21.12 6.44
N SER A 16 7.57 -20.53 6.39
CA SER A 16 6.97 -20.11 5.14
C SER A 16 7.95 -19.14 4.51
N HIS A 17 8.64 -19.58 3.46
CA HIS A 17 9.39 -18.67 2.62
C HIS A 17 8.36 -17.68 2.06
N LEU A 18 8.37 -16.44 2.58
CA LEU A 18 7.58 -15.34 2.05
C LEU A 18 7.98 -15.23 0.58
N VAL A 19 7.08 -15.58 -0.33
CA VAL A 19 7.31 -15.37 -1.75
C VAL A 19 7.11 -13.87 -1.97
N PRO A 20 8.13 -13.15 -2.46
CA PRO A 20 8.03 -11.71 -2.66
C PRO A 20 6.85 -11.40 -3.58
N ILE A 21 5.95 -10.52 -3.17
CA ILE A 21 4.84 -10.12 -4.03
C ILE A 21 5.42 -9.45 -5.26
N THR A 22 5.20 -10.05 -6.41
CA THR A 22 5.62 -9.48 -7.69
C THR A 22 4.51 -8.55 -8.18
N ILE A 23 4.85 -7.28 -8.34
CA ILE A 23 4.01 -6.26 -8.96
C ILE A 23 4.47 -6.13 -10.41
N ASP A 24 3.59 -6.41 -11.36
CA ASP A 24 3.81 -6.01 -12.75
C ASP A 24 3.52 -4.52 -12.87
N MET A 25 4.55 -3.74 -13.16
CA MET A 25 4.46 -2.28 -13.26
C MET A 25 4.26 -1.81 -14.70
N GLY A 26 3.93 -2.70 -15.65
CA GLY A 26 3.82 -2.40 -17.08
C GLY A 26 5.17 -2.15 -17.80
N ARG A 27 6.25 -1.93 -17.04
CA ARG A 27 7.65 -1.79 -17.50
C ARG A 27 8.54 -2.97 -17.09
N GLY A 28 7.96 -4.01 -16.50
CA GLY A 28 8.66 -5.15 -15.92
C GLY A 28 8.10 -5.53 -14.55
N ALA A 29 8.39 -6.75 -14.12
CA ALA A 29 8.05 -7.28 -12.81
C ALA A 29 9.02 -6.76 -11.73
N THR A 30 8.51 -6.13 -10.67
CA THR A 30 9.27 -5.75 -9.46
C THR A 30 8.74 -6.52 -8.26
N THR A 31 9.56 -6.83 -7.26
CA THR A 31 9.06 -7.42 -6.01
C THR A 31 8.82 -6.33 -4.97
N ILE A 32 7.78 -6.49 -4.14
CA ILE A 32 7.52 -5.61 -2.99
C ILE A 32 8.73 -5.56 -2.05
N ASP A 33 9.51 -6.65 -1.96
CA ASP A 33 10.72 -6.73 -1.12
C ASP A 33 11.84 -5.75 -1.52
N ASP A 34 11.79 -5.23 -2.75
CA ASP A 34 12.69 -4.17 -3.20
C ASP A 34 12.34 -2.80 -2.61
N TYR A 35 11.13 -2.66 -2.07
CA TYR A 35 10.63 -1.45 -1.45
C TYR A 35 10.79 -1.48 0.06
N VAL A 36 11.07 -0.30 0.63
CA VAL A 36 10.99 -0.08 2.07
C VAL A 36 9.55 0.29 2.40
N TRP A 37 8.88 -0.56 3.20
CA TRP A 37 7.57 -0.26 3.74
C TRP A 37 7.64 0.88 4.76
N ILE A 38 6.81 1.90 4.59
CA ILE A 38 6.75 3.06 5.46
C ILE A 38 5.30 3.24 5.89
N GLU A 39 5.03 3.09 7.18
CA GLU A 39 3.72 3.33 7.76
C GLU A 39 3.61 4.81 8.18
N CYS A 40 2.65 5.56 7.63
CA CYS A 40 2.41 6.93 8.06
C CYS A 40 1.45 7.04 9.25
N ARG A 41 0.71 5.96 9.56
CA ARG A 41 -0.26 5.90 10.65
C ARG A 41 0.42 5.88 12.01
N ASN A 42 -0.12 6.63 12.99
CA ASN A 42 0.14 6.57 14.45
C ASN A 42 1.60 6.77 14.90
N GLU A 43 2.58 6.62 14.03
CA GLU A 43 4.00 6.84 14.25
C GLU A 43 4.34 8.33 14.41
N GLY A 44 3.37 9.21 14.10
CA GLY A 44 3.55 10.64 13.97
C GLY A 44 4.39 10.95 12.73
N GLY A 45 4.06 12.02 12.01
CA GLY A 45 4.77 12.37 10.76
C GLY A 45 6.30 12.35 10.88
N ARG A 46 6.85 12.59 12.08
CA ARG A 46 8.30 12.52 12.37
C ARG A 46 8.95 11.15 12.18
N LEU A 47 8.32 10.06 12.61
CA LEU A 47 8.93 8.72 12.46
C LEU A 47 8.82 8.24 11.01
N ALA A 48 7.66 8.45 10.38
CA ALA A 48 7.49 8.19 8.96
C ALA A 48 8.53 8.97 8.13
N ASN A 49 8.72 10.26 8.41
CA ASN A 49 9.73 11.08 7.74
C ASN A 49 11.15 10.56 7.94
N ARG A 50 11.51 10.20 9.17
CA ARG A 50 12.83 9.60 9.45
C ARG A 50 13.06 8.36 8.60
N ASN A 51 12.06 7.48 8.49
CA ASN A 51 12.16 6.25 7.71
C ASN A 51 12.27 6.55 6.21
N VAL A 52 11.53 7.54 5.70
CA VAL A 52 11.65 8.03 4.32
C VAL A 52 13.07 8.56 4.06
N GLN A 53 13.56 9.47 4.90
CA GLN A 53 14.89 10.07 4.76
C GLN A 53 16.00 9.01 4.78
N GLN A 54 15.89 7.99 5.64
CA GLN A 54 16.83 6.87 5.67
C GLN A 54 16.79 6.04 4.38
N ALA A 55 15.59 5.72 3.89
CA ALA A 55 15.43 4.94 2.68
C ALA A 55 15.92 5.70 1.43
N VAL A 56 15.65 7.01 1.36
CA VAL A 56 16.16 7.91 0.31
C VAL A 56 17.69 7.98 0.34
N ALA A 57 18.29 8.18 1.53
CA ALA A 57 19.75 8.20 1.68
C ALA A 57 20.40 6.86 1.27
N ALA A 58 19.68 5.75 1.44
CA ALA A 58 20.10 4.42 1.01
C ALA A 58 19.73 4.09 -0.46
N GLN A 59 19.16 5.05 -1.21
CA GLN A 59 18.70 4.89 -2.60
C GLN A 59 17.71 3.72 -2.78
N ARG A 60 16.88 3.46 -1.78
CA ARG A 60 15.86 2.41 -1.79
C ARG A 60 14.53 2.93 -2.32
N SER A 61 13.78 2.06 -3.00
CA SER A 61 12.41 2.37 -3.40
C SER A 61 11.49 2.50 -2.18
N LEU A 62 10.50 3.37 -2.25
CA LEU A 62 9.61 3.70 -1.12
C LEU A 62 8.22 3.15 -1.36
N MET A 63 7.66 2.42 -0.39
CA MET A 63 6.26 2.01 -0.37
C MET A 63 5.58 2.64 0.83
N VAL A 64 5.01 3.81 0.60
CA VAL A 64 4.41 4.65 1.66
C VAL A 64 2.94 4.29 1.80
N CYS A 65 2.58 3.80 2.97
CA CYS A 65 1.22 3.44 3.30
C CYS A 65 0.47 4.63 3.92
N LEU A 66 -0.69 4.93 3.35
CA LEU A 66 -1.60 5.97 3.80
C LEU A 66 -2.96 5.38 4.19
N ASP A 67 -3.70 6.12 5.01
CA ASP A 67 -5.11 5.84 5.27
C ASP A 67 -5.95 7.12 5.43
N GLU A 68 -7.26 6.89 5.49
CA GLU A 68 -8.30 7.91 5.64
C GLU A 68 -8.74 8.14 7.11
N GLY A 69 -8.04 7.56 8.08
CA GLY A 69 -8.48 7.51 9.48
C GLY A 69 -9.69 6.60 9.71
N ASP A 70 -10.35 6.81 10.86
CA ASP A 70 -11.53 6.03 11.26
C ASP A 70 -12.81 6.61 10.65
N GLN A 71 -12.92 6.52 9.32
CA GLN A 71 -13.99 7.17 8.56
C GLN A 71 -14.89 6.23 7.78
N ARG A 72 -14.86 4.92 7.99
CA ARG A 72 -15.48 3.91 7.11
C ARG A 72 -16.87 4.25 6.54
N LEU A 73 -17.78 4.79 7.36
CA LEU A 73 -19.15 5.18 6.98
C LEU A 73 -19.38 6.70 6.92
N ALA A 74 -18.34 7.48 7.16
CA ALA A 74 -18.34 8.93 7.15
C ALA A 74 -18.22 9.48 5.69
N PRO A 75 -18.45 10.80 5.50
CA PRO A 75 -18.27 11.45 4.21
C PRO A 75 -16.88 11.20 3.60
N LEU A 76 -16.80 11.29 2.26
CA LEU A 76 -15.56 11.04 1.52
C LEU A 76 -14.62 12.26 1.52
N ASP A 77 -14.27 12.74 2.72
CA ASP A 77 -13.36 13.86 2.93
C ASP A 77 -12.13 13.42 3.73
N PHE A 78 -11.18 12.83 3.02
CA PHE A 78 -9.95 12.28 3.61
C PHE A 78 -8.77 13.23 3.42
N ALA A 79 -8.98 14.35 2.74
CA ALA A 79 -7.93 15.21 2.25
C ALA A 79 -7.05 15.71 3.39
N GLU A 80 -7.64 16.15 4.51
CA GLU A 80 -6.91 16.63 5.68
C GLU A 80 -6.06 15.52 6.33
N THR A 81 -6.60 14.31 6.46
CA THR A 81 -5.84 13.19 7.04
C THR A 81 -4.68 12.79 6.12
N ILE A 82 -4.96 12.65 4.82
CA ILE A 82 -3.98 12.23 3.81
C ILE A 82 -2.90 13.30 3.60
N ILE A 83 -3.25 14.60 3.58
CA ILE A 83 -2.27 15.68 3.41
C ILE A 83 -1.33 15.73 4.61
N ASN A 84 -1.84 15.58 5.84
CA ASN A 84 -1.02 15.56 7.04
C ASN A 84 -0.04 14.38 7.03
N GLN A 85 -0.48 13.20 6.56
CA GLN A 85 0.39 12.03 6.42
C GLN A 85 1.45 12.25 5.33
N LEU A 86 1.07 12.69 4.13
CA LEU A 86 1.99 12.90 3.01
C LEU A 86 2.98 14.03 3.29
N ALA A 87 2.50 15.21 3.70
CA ALA A 87 3.36 16.34 4.00
C ALA A 87 4.30 16.03 5.16
N GLY A 88 3.82 15.34 6.19
CA GLY A 88 4.65 14.89 7.30
C GLY A 88 5.72 13.90 6.86
N ALA A 89 5.35 12.85 6.14
CA ALA A 89 6.29 11.79 5.72
C ALA A 89 7.32 12.29 4.70
N LEU A 90 6.94 13.18 3.79
CA LEU A 90 7.79 13.63 2.69
C LEU A 90 8.49 14.98 2.95
N ASP A 91 8.39 15.52 4.18
CA ASP A 91 9.07 16.76 4.54
C ASP A 91 10.58 16.70 4.25
N GLY A 92 11.08 17.72 3.55
CA GLY A 92 12.48 17.80 3.12
C GLY A 92 12.91 16.79 2.06
N VAL A 93 11.99 16.05 1.42
CA VAL A 93 12.30 15.12 0.32
C VAL A 93 12.00 15.78 -1.02
N THR A 94 12.95 15.76 -1.94
CA THR A 94 12.82 16.36 -3.26
C THR A 94 12.08 15.45 -4.25
N ALA A 95 11.49 16.03 -5.31
CA ALA A 95 10.82 15.26 -6.36
C ALA A 95 11.76 14.28 -7.09
N ALA A 96 13.07 14.57 -7.15
CA ALA A 96 14.06 13.70 -7.77
C ALA A 96 14.33 12.43 -6.94
N GLU A 97 14.20 12.52 -5.62
CA GLU A 97 14.38 11.39 -4.70
C GLU A 97 13.16 10.45 -4.68
N LEU A 98 12.02 10.88 -5.23
CA LEU A 98 10.77 10.13 -5.27
C LEU A 98 10.55 9.36 -6.59
N ASP A 99 11.61 9.14 -7.38
CA ASP A 99 11.51 8.45 -8.67
C ASP A 99 10.95 7.01 -8.55
N ARG A 100 11.15 6.38 -7.38
CA ARG A 100 10.65 5.03 -7.05
C ARG A 100 9.69 5.04 -5.86
N LEU A 101 8.79 6.02 -5.82
CA LEU A 101 7.71 6.09 -4.83
C LEU A 101 6.47 5.34 -5.31
N MET A 102 5.99 4.43 -4.46
CA MET A 102 4.66 3.84 -4.52
C MET A 102 3.86 4.26 -3.30
N ILE A 103 2.61 4.65 -3.52
CA ILE A 103 1.63 4.89 -2.45
C ILE A 103 0.72 3.67 -2.35
N VAL A 104 0.52 3.21 -1.13
CA VAL A 104 -0.45 2.17 -0.80
C VAL A 104 -1.53 2.80 0.07
N TYR A 105 -2.73 2.92 -0.48
CA TYR A 105 -3.89 3.32 0.29
C TYR A 105 -4.48 2.09 0.97
N TRP A 106 -4.28 1.96 2.29
CA TRP A 106 -4.75 0.83 3.09
C TRP A 106 -5.51 1.26 4.35
N PRO A 107 -6.82 1.51 4.23
CA PRO A 107 -7.66 1.98 5.34
C PRO A 107 -7.56 1.07 6.55
N GLN A 108 -7.46 1.65 7.75
CA GLN A 108 -7.30 0.89 8.99
C GLN A 108 -8.40 -0.15 9.19
N TRP A 109 -9.64 0.27 8.98
CA TRP A 109 -10.82 -0.58 9.13
C TRP A 109 -10.88 -1.75 8.14
N SER A 110 -10.12 -1.69 7.04
CA SER A 110 -10.03 -2.78 6.06
C SER A 110 -8.95 -3.83 6.42
N ARG A 111 -8.03 -3.50 7.34
CA ARG A 111 -6.99 -4.43 7.78
C ARG A 111 -7.61 -5.55 8.62
N GLY A 112 -7.58 -6.78 8.13
CA GLY A 112 -8.15 -7.95 8.83
C GLY A 112 -9.68 -8.03 8.77
N CYS A 113 -10.34 -7.12 8.06
CA CYS A 113 -11.77 -7.23 7.75
C CYS A 113 -11.95 -7.82 6.36
N TRP A 114 -12.87 -8.76 6.21
CA TRP A 114 -13.23 -9.33 4.90
C TRP A 114 -14.29 -8.50 4.16
N LEU A 115 -14.70 -7.37 4.74
CA LEU A 115 -15.73 -6.52 4.15
C LEU A 115 -15.09 -5.59 3.11
N PRO A 116 -15.52 -5.68 1.85
CA PRO A 116 -14.93 -4.92 0.76
C PRO A 116 -15.22 -3.42 0.90
N ALA A 117 -14.25 -2.61 0.47
CA ALA A 117 -14.45 -1.17 0.35
C ALA A 117 -15.43 -0.85 -0.79
N ASP A 118 -16.18 0.25 -0.63
CA ASP A 118 -16.97 0.79 -1.72
C ASP A 118 -16.07 1.35 -2.82
N SER A 119 -16.45 1.11 -4.08
CA SER A 119 -15.66 1.53 -5.25
C SER A 119 -15.49 3.04 -5.34
N GLN A 120 -16.49 3.83 -4.96
CA GLN A 120 -16.40 5.29 -4.96
C GLN A 120 -15.37 5.77 -3.93
N ARG A 121 -15.32 5.11 -2.77
CA ARG A 121 -14.36 5.43 -1.71
C ARG A 121 -12.91 5.24 -2.16
N ILE A 122 -12.61 4.11 -2.79
CA ILE A 122 -11.29 3.83 -3.37
C ILE A 122 -10.92 4.93 -4.38
N ARG A 123 -11.81 5.22 -5.32
CA ARG A 123 -11.57 6.20 -6.39
C ARG A 123 -11.35 7.62 -5.84
N VAL A 124 -12.15 8.04 -4.86
CA VAL A 124 -12.02 9.37 -4.24
C VAL A 124 -10.71 9.48 -3.46
N ALA A 125 -10.34 8.47 -2.68
CA ALA A 125 -9.07 8.47 -1.96
C ALA A 125 -7.88 8.57 -2.92
N HIS A 126 -7.87 7.77 -3.98
CA HIS A 126 -6.81 7.80 -5.00
C HIS A 126 -6.71 9.16 -5.70
N ARG A 127 -7.84 9.77 -6.07
CA ARG A 127 -7.86 11.11 -6.64
C ARG A 127 -7.30 12.15 -5.66
N GLN A 128 -7.74 12.12 -4.40
CA GLN A 128 -7.26 13.05 -3.37
C GLN A 128 -5.75 12.90 -3.14
N ILE A 129 -5.23 11.67 -3.04
CA ILE A 129 -3.77 11.41 -2.93
C ILE A 129 -3.04 12.05 -4.11
N ARG A 130 -3.54 11.86 -5.34
CA ARG A 130 -2.90 12.39 -6.55
C ARG A 130 -2.95 13.93 -6.61
N ASP A 131 -4.07 14.53 -6.22
CA ASP A 131 -4.22 16.00 -6.13
C ASP A 131 -3.29 16.61 -5.06
N ILE A 132 -3.15 15.93 -3.93
CA ILE A 132 -2.23 16.34 -2.85
C ILE A 132 -0.78 16.24 -3.31
N LEU A 133 -0.37 15.14 -3.96
CA LEU A 133 0.97 15.01 -4.53
C LEU A 133 1.26 16.12 -5.56
N ALA A 134 0.26 16.46 -6.38
CA ALA A 134 0.40 17.54 -7.35
C ALA A 134 0.54 18.92 -6.70
N THR A 135 -0.04 19.09 -5.50
CA THR A 135 0.05 20.33 -4.71
C THR A 135 1.37 20.43 -3.97
N LEU A 136 1.86 19.33 -3.38
CA LEU A 136 3.12 19.29 -2.65
C LEU A 136 4.34 19.39 -3.58
N TYR A 137 4.21 18.89 -4.81
CA TYR A 137 5.30 18.86 -5.79
C TYR A 137 4.84 19.46 -7.12
N ASP A 138 4.38 18.61 -8.04
CA ASP A 138 3.85 19.01 -9.34
C ASP A 138 3.02 17.88 -9.96
N ARG A 139 2.33 18.20 -11.06
CA ARG A 139 1.47 17.25 -11.78
C ARG A 139 2.24 16.09 -12.41
N GLU A 140 3.49 16.31 -12.81
CA GLU A 140 4.29 15.27 -13.47
C GLU A 140 4.73 14.20 -12.47
N LEU A 141 5.19 14.59 -11.28
CA LEU A 141 5.45 13.67 -10.18
C LEU A 141 4.16 12.93 -9.80
N ALA A 142 3.06 13.63 -9.57
CA ALA A 142 1.80 13.03 -9.18
C ALA A 142 1.30 11.96 -10.17
N ARG A 143 1.46 12.21 -11.48
CA ARG A 143 1.13 11.24 -12.54
C ARG A 143 2.09 10.06 -12.60
N ARG A 144 3.36 10.27 -12.21
CA ARG A 144 4.41 9.24 -12.19
C ARG A 144 4.47 8.42 -10.91
N VAL A 145 3.78 8.78 -9.83
CA VAL A 145 3.67 7.95 -8.62
C VAL A 145 2.64 6.85 -8.83
N THR A 146 2.93 5.62 -8.38
CA THR A 146 1.97 4.50 -8.49
C THR A 146 1.12 4.48 -7.23
N ILE A 147 -0.20 4.49 -7.37
CA ILE A 147 -1.14 4.49 -6.24
C ILE A 147 -1.98 3.21 -6.30
N VAL A 148 -1.84 2.36 -5.29
CA VAL A 148 -2.51 1.06 -5.21
C VAL A 148 -3.42 1.02 -3.98
N TYR A 149 -4.64 0.51 -4.15
CA TYR A 149 -5.49 0.17 -3.02
C TYR A 149 -5.09 -1.18 -2.44
N ALA A 150 -4.92 -1.26 -1.12
CA ALA A 150 -4.75 -2.51 -0.41
C ALA A 150 -6.01 -2.84 0.39
N GLY A 151 -6.57 -4.03 0.17
CA GLY A 151 -7.73 -4.54 0.90
C GLY A 151 -8.70 -5.33 0.02
N PRO A 152 -9.78 -5.85 0.62
CA PRO A 152 -10.81 -6.58 -0.11
C PRO A 152 -11.58 -5.66 -1.08
N VAL A 153 -11.79 -6.16 -2.30
CA VAL A 153 -12.63 -5.54 -3.33
C VAL A 153 -13.65 -6.59 -3.80
N LEU A 154 -14.91 -6.20 -4.00
CA LEU A 154 -15.89 -7.08 -4.63
C LEU A 154 -15.48 -7.38 -6.08
N ASP A 155 -15.55 -8.64 -6.50
CA ASP A 155 -15.22 -9.03 -7.89
C ASP A 155 -16.00 -8.22 -8.93
N THR A 156 -17.28 -7.95 -8.66
CA THR A 156 -18.15 -7.12 -9.51
C THR A 156 -17.72 -5.65 -9.59
N ALA A 157 -16.98 -5.16 -8.59
CA ALA A 157 -16.48 -3.79 -8.52
C ALA A 157 -15.04 -3.64 -9.04
N ARG A 158 -14.26 -4.73 -9.12
CA ARG A 158 -12.84 -4.70 -9.54
C ARG A 158 -12.64 -3.97 -10.86
N ALA A 159 -13.41 -4.32 -11.89
CA ALA A 159 -13.30 -3.68 -13.21
C ALA A 159 -13.65 -2.18 -13.17
N VAL A 160 -14.62 -1.79 -12.34
CA VAL A 160 -15.01 -0.38 -12.17
C VAL A 160 -13.90 0.41 -11.49
N VAL A 161 -13.26 -0.17 -10.47
CA VAL A 161 -12.14 0.43 -9.75
C VAL A 161 -10.91 0.56 -10.65
N MET A 162 -10.52 -0.52 -11.33
CA MET A 162 -9.35 -0.56 -12.21
C MET A 162 -9.48 0.26 -13.50
N ASN A 163 -10.70 0.68 -13.88
CA ASN A 163 -10.94 1.60 -15.00
C ASN A 163 -10.84 3.08 -14.61
N ASP A 164 -10.67 3.41 -13.33
CA ASP A 164 -10.43 4.80 -12.92
C ASP A 164 -8.97 5.19 -13.18
N ILE A 165 -8.77 6.34 -13.84
CA ILE A 165 -7.44 6.84 -14.22
C ILE A 165 -6.50 7.15 -13.04
N ASN A 166 -7.05 7.27 -11.82
CA ASN A 166 -6.27 7.52 -10.61
C ASN A 166 -5.91 6.22 -9.86
N VAL A 167 -6.49 5.08 -10.26
CA VAL A 167 -6.24 3.79 -9.64
C VAL A 167 -5.26 3.00 -10.48
N ASP A 168 -4.00 2.98 -10.05
CA ASP A 168 -2.95 2.22 -10.73
C ASP A 168 -2.96 0.76 -10.28
N GLY A 169 -3.71 0.38 -9.25
CA GLY A 169 -3.85 -1.03 -8.88
C GLY A 169 -4.69 -1.33 -7.66
N ILE A 170 -4.92 -2.62 -7.47
CA ILE A 170 -5.53 -3.22 -6.29
C ILE A 170 -4.70 -4.42 -5.83
N MET A 171 -4.51 -4.56 -4.52
CA MET A 171 -3.86 -5.70 -3.90
C MET A 171 -4.64 -6.15 -2.67
N LYS A 172 -4.66 -7.45 -2.37
CA LYS A 172 -5.42 -7.95 -1.20
C LYS A 172 -4.69 -7.64 0.11
N ASN A 173 -3.39 -7.89 0.12
CA ASN A 173 -2.52 -7.71 1.28
C ASN A 173 -1.07 -7.45 0.81
N PRO A 174 -0.44 -6.33 1.17
CA PRO A 174 0.96 -6.03 0.87
C PRO A 174 1.98 -6.99 1.49
N PHE A 175 1.56 -7.83 2.43
CA PHE A 175 2.40 -8.82 3.14
C PHE A 175 1.94 -10.27 2.93
N GLY A 176 0.96 -10.50 2.05
CA GLY A 176 0.34 -11.82 1.89
C GLY A 176 1.04 -12.70 0.85
N ASN A 177 1.03 -14.01 1.07
CA ASN A 177 1.60 -15.02 0.15
C ASN A 177 0.65 -15.38 -1.03
N GLN A 178 -0.47 -14.69 -1.18
CA GLN A 178 -1.49 -14.98 -2.19
C GLN A 178 -1.46 -13.91 -3.28
N HIS A 179 -0.85 -14.25 -4.41
CA HIS A 179 -0.62 -13.33 -5.55
C HIS A 179 -1.80 -13.24 -6.52
N THR A 180 -2.77 -14.16 -6.43
CA THR A 180 -3.80 -14.39 -7.45
C THR A 180 -4.84 -13.28 -7.60
N GLU A 181 -4.85 -12.29 -6.71
CA GLU A 181 -5.83 -11.20 -6.71
C GLU A 181 -5.19 -9.81 -6.84
N ASN A 182 -3.86 -9.74 -6.94
CA ASN A 182 -3.14 -8.48 -7.11
C ASN A 182 -3.13 -8.08 -8.58
N GLU A 183 -3.45 -6.83 -8.85
CA GLU A 183 -3.51 -6.27 -10.19
C GLU A 183 -3.02 -4.84 -10.14
N VAL A 184 -1.89 -4.55 -10.78
CA VAL A 184 -1.32 -3.21 -10.90
C VAL A 184 -1.07 -2.94 -12.38
N ARG A 185 -1.42 -1.74 -12.84
CA ARG A 185 -1.35 -1.29 -14.22
C ARG A 185 -0.78 0.12 -14.22
N LYS A 186 0.25 0.37 -14.99
CA LYS A 186 0.82 1.70 -15.17
C LYS A 186 1.41 1.90 -16.55
#